data_AF-A0A178E2M4-F1
#
_entry.id   AF-A0A178E2M4-F1
#
_cell.length_a   1.000
_cell.length_b   1.000
_cell.length_c   1.000
_cell.angle_alpha   90.00
_cell.angle_beta   90.00
_cell.angle_gamma   90.00
#
_symmetry.space_group_name_H-M   'P 1'
#
loop_
_entity.id
_entity.type
_entity.pdbx_description
1 polymer ?
#
loop_
_entity_poly.entity_id
_entity_poly.type
_entity_poly.pdbx_seq_one_letter_code
_entity_poly.pdbx_strand_id
1 'polypeptide(L)'
;MGGRAFKRLECPRISPEEYHQLKNKITPILRNIFKNVAVPTEMPEKPDYGDIDFLVQGPLQSPGSTNLETFDWKGTVDLVKLALGSEYGRRGYKVPDTMFFVVPSSREENAHWIQVDLKVCFKEELFAWEAFRFNYASGSKILGSMLKPLGLVIDPEGIHIRVKEMENENNAGIYLYFAKNWLFNAAHFASRLREDRYLERYEDRSAPWVQFLTEWIPNQYPEANICEPEQQAQLQVWYKQTRDILQEDVFTRFPHVAQNYYSKKRSYLRGVNEARLRKIISAAIPVGKDGWKEDFSEPEIIRQFKSSSTKPYYFFIVNPLVYPGPTTLAVPPVEDLGIDSPLYLELLYRPLSKCVPHLPPSDMSVEAKLLCLARWTLFDGYTGKPFLLPAPRDKDFEMAWADALYAGATEEVLVNWAREMWWPIWIRQCHVNHLGRWKKKFEKEAEQAEKAATAGKAKSSDEVSPSTNGANEAVQAKTNAAEGEKGGEAKFSDKLSNETSDAEQVETAAAKDNFAEITKSFDDMSLGMNGAIQAKKEDDE
;
A
#
# COMPACT_ATOMS: atom_id res chain seq x y z
N MET A 1 23.21 -32.96 24.37
CA MET A 1 24.16 -32.91 25.49
C MET A 1 24.20 -31.48 26.00
N GLY A 2 23.42 -31.21 27.05
CA GLY A 2 23.28 -29.92 27.75
C GLY A 2 23.54 -30.11 29.25
N GLY A 3 23.33 -29.10 30.09
CA GLY A 3 23.43 -29.24 31.56
C GLY A 3 24.85 -29.17 32.15
N ARG A 4 25.81 -28.54 31.46
CA ARG A 4 27.22 -28.44 31.89
C ARG A 4 27.72 -27.02 32.16
N ALA A 5 26.83 -26.03 32.25
CA ALA A 5 27.20 -24.65 32.51
C ALA A 5 27.79 -24.46 33.93
N PHE A 6 27.45 -25.34 34.88
CA PHE A 6 27.88 -25.28 36.28
C PHE A 6 28.67 -26.52 36.69
N LYS A 7 30.00 -26.50 36.47
CA LYS A 7 30.89 -27.66 36.71
C LYS A 7 30.92 -28.20 38.16
N ARG A 8 30.51 -27.39 39.13
CA ARG A 8 30.57 -27.72 40.58
C ARG A 8 29.21 -28.11 41.16
N LEU A 9 28.15 -28.09 40.34
CA LEU A 9 26.81 -28.48 40.75
C LEU A 9 26.41 -29.73 39.98
N GLU A 10 25.84 -30.69 40.67
CA GLU A 10 25.36 -31.92 40.05
C GLU A 10 24.02 -31.68 39.35
N CYS A 11 24.06 -31.54 38.02
CA CYS A 11 22.89 -31.38 37.17
C CYS A 11 22.67 -32.67 36.36
N PRO A 12 21.97 -33.69 36.92
CA PRO A 12 21.72 -34.95 36.22
C PRO A 12 20.79 -34.76 35.02
N ARG A 13 20.65 -35.81 34.21
CA ARG A 13 19.68 -35.83 33.09
C ARG A 13 18.26 -35.77 33.65
N ILE A 14 17.42 -34.96 33.01
CA ILE A 14 16.05 -34.64 33.43
C ILE A 14 15.08 -35.58 32.71
N SER A 15 14.13 -36.18 33.43
CA SER A 15 13.07 -36.98 32.79
C SER A 15 12.10 -36.10 31.98
N PRO A 16 11.36 -36.63 30.99
CA PRO A 16 10.39 -35.84 30.24
C PRO A 16 9.28 -35.25 31.11
N GLU A 17 8.82 -35.98 32.12
CA GLU A 17 7.80 -35.49 33.05
C GLU A 17 8.31 -34.30 33.85
N GLU A 18 9.48 -34.44 34.47
CA GLU A 18 10.12 -33.38 35.26
C GLU A 18 10.46 -32.15 34.41
N TYR A 19 10.95 -32.36 33.18
CA TYR A 19 11.20 -31.28 32.22
C TYR A 19 9.92 -30.48 31.95
N HIS A 20 8.80 -31.16 31.67
CA HIS A 20 7.52 -30.49 31.40
C HIS A 20 6.97 -29.75 32.63
N GLN A 21 7.05 -30.36 33.81
CA GLN A 21 6.62 -29.73 35.05
C GLN A 21 7.40 -28.44 35.32
N LEU A 22 8.74 -28.50 35.20
CA LEU A 22 9.59 -27.35 35.44
C LEU A 22 9.45 -26.28 34.35
N LYS A 23 9.35 -26.67 33.08
CA LYS A 23 9.02 -25.76 31.96
C LYS A 23 7.72 -25.01 32.21
N ASN A 24 6.65 -25.70 32.61
CA ASN A 24 5.34 -25.10 32.89
C ASN A 24 5.38 -24.16 34.11
N LYS A 25 6.23 -24.46 35.10
CA LYS A 25 6.45 -23.62 36.28
C LYS A 25 7.25 -22.35 35.96
N ILE A 26 8.32 -22.46 35.17
CA ILE A 26 9.24 -21.34 34.88
C ILE A 26 8.68 -20.38 33.85
N THR A 27 8.01 -20.88 32.81
CA THR A 27 7.46 -20.05 31.73
C THR A 27 6.66 -18.82 32.23
N PRO A 28 5.67 -18.96 33.13
CA PRO A 28 4.93 -17.80 33.63
C PRO A 28 5.78 -16.83 34.46
N ILE A 29 6.79 -17.32 35.18
CA ILE A 29 7.72 -16.48 35.95
C ILE A 29 8.51 -15.57 34.99
N LEU A 30 9.04 -16.15 33.91
CA LEU A 30 9.80 -15.39 32.92
C LEU A 30 8.93 -14.39 32.15
N ARG A 31 7.65 -14.70 31.90
CA ARG A 31 6.70 -13.77 31.26
C ARG A 31 6.42 -12.52 32.11
N ASN A 32 6.64 -12.56 33.41
CA ASN A 32 6.56 -11.38 34.28
C ASN A 32 7.84 -10.52 34.25
N ILE A 33 8.88 -10.97 33.55
CA ILE A 33 10.19 -10.32 33.49
C ILE A 33 10.47 -9.80 32.08
N PHE A 34 10.18 -10.61 31.07
CA PHE A 34 10.55 -10.40 29.67
C PHE A 34 9.33 -10.09 28.81
N LYS A 35 9.52 -9.26 27.77
CA LYS A 35 8.44 -8.87 26.84
C LYS A 35 7.86 -10.08 26.10
N ASN A 36 8.75 -10.92 25.57
CA ASN A 36 8.39 -12.15 24.88
C ASN A 36 9.20 -13.32 25.46
N VAL A 37 8.54 -14.47 25.60
CA VAL A 37 9.14 -15.71 26.09
C VAL A 37 8.65 -16.86 25.22
N ALA A 38 9.58 -17.57 24.59
CA ALA A 38 9.32 -18.77 23.83
C ALA A 38 10.16 -19.91 24.40
N VAL A 39 9.59 -21.11 24.41
CA VAL A 39 10.32 -22.34 24.72
C VAL A 39 10.45 -23.09 23.42
N PRO A 40 11.67 -23.34 22.91
CA PRO A 40 11.87 -24.13 21.72
C PRO A 40 11.15 -25.48 21.80
N THR A 41 10.62 -25.92 20.67
CA THR A 41 10.02 -27.25 20.55
C THR A 41 11.13 -28.29 20.63
N GLU A 42 11.01 -29.21 21.58
CA GLU A 42 11.99 -30.28 21.77
C GLU A 42 11.84 -31.39 20.73
N MET A 43 12.85 -32.26 20.60
CA MET A 43 12.71 -33.48 19.81
C MET A 43 11.77 -34.47 20.54
N PRO A 44 10.66 -34.91 19.93
CA PRO A 44 9.58 -35.62 20.62
C PRO A 44 10.00 -36.98 21.20
N GLU A 45 11.01 -37.64 20.63
CA GLU A 45 11.45 -38.98 21.03
C GLU A 45 12.65 -38.96 22.01
N LYS A 46 13.01 -37.79 22.54
CA LYS A 46 14.16 -37.68 23.43
C LYS A 46 13.84 -38.30 24.80
N PRO A 47 14.60 -39.31 25.26
CA PRO A 47 14.30 -40.02 26.51
C PRO A 47 14.61 -39.17 27.75
N ASP A 48 15.49 -38.17 27.63
CA ASP A 48 15.92 -37.31 28.72
C ASP A 48 16.45 -35.94 28.25
N TYR A 49 16.55 -34.96 29.15
CA TYR A 49 16.95 -33.58 28.86
C TYR A 49 18.19 -33.19 29.68
N GLY A 50 18.94 -32.18 29.23
CA GLY A 50 20.14 -31.71 29.96
C GLY A 50 19.90 -30.40 30.69
N ASP A 51 19.02 -29.60 30.13
CA ASP A 51 18.72 -28.23 30.46
C ASP A 51 17.32 -27.93 29.93
N ILE A 52 16.79 -26.76 30.33
CA ILE A 52 15.59 -26.17 29.76
C ILE A 52 15.99 -24.85 29.08
N ASP A 53 15.86 -24.82 27.75
CA ASP A 53 16.16 -23.63 26.95
C ASP A 53 14.95 -22.69 26.87
N PHE A 54 15.18 -21.40 27.04
CA PHE A 54 14.23 -20.33 26.81
C PHE A 54 14.82 -19.32 25.84
N LEU A 55 13.99 -18.85 24.91
CA LEU A 55 14.26 -17.64 24.15
C LEU A 55 13.45 -16.50 24.78
N VAL A 56 14.12 -15.41 25.13
CA VAL A 56 13.50 -14.24 25.75
C VAL A 56 13.85 -12.97 25.00
N GLN A 57 12.89 -12.06 24.90
CA GLN A 57 13.14 -10.70 24.43
C GLN A 57 13.20 -9.76 25.63
N GLY A 58 14.11 -8.78 25.61
CA GLY A 58 14.56 -7.99 26.77
C GLY A 58 13.52 -7.54 27.82
N PRO A 59 13.96 -7.14 29.03
CA PRO A 59 13.08 -6.94 30.17
C PRO A 59 11.89 -5.99 29.90
N LEU A 60 10.74 -6.27 30.51
CA LEU A 60 9.49 -5.49 30.37
C LEU A 60 9.70 -4.00 30.63
N GLN A 61 10.56 -3.67 31.59
CA GLN A 61 10.83 -2.31 32.04
C GLN A 61 11.94 -1.61 31.25
N SER A 62 12.55 -2.26 30.25
CA SER A 62 13.61 -1.63 29.45
C SER A 62 13.00 -0.62 28.46
N PRO A 63 13.43 0.67 28.52
CA PRO A 63 12.78 1.77 27.78
C PRO A 63 13.08 1.81 26.28
N GLY A 64 13.71 0.78 25.70
CA GLY A 64 14.03 0.77 24.27
C GLY A 64 14.60 -0.56 23.76
N SER A 65 14.99 -0.56 22.48
CA SER A 65 15.77 -1.64 21.88
C SER A 65 17.14 -1.70 22.56
N THR A 66 17.63 -2.91 22.83
CA THR A 66 18.93 -3.13 23.49
C THR A 66 19.82 -3.93 22.54
N ASN A 67 21.12 -3.93 22.78
CA ASN A 67 22.07 -4.80 22.09
C ASN A 67 22.98 -5.50 23.12
N LEU A 68 23.95 -6.27 22.63
CA LEU A 68 24.86 -7.05 23.47
C LEU A 68 25.61 -6.20 24.52
N GLU A 69 25.89 -4.93 24.20
CA GLU A 69 26.67 -3.99 25.00
C GLU A 69 25.79 -3.16 25.94
N THR A 70 24.59 -2.77 25.50
CA THR A 70 23.67 -1.90 26.26
C THR A 70 22.70 -2.63 27.16
N PHE A 71 22.59 -3.96 27.03
CA PHE A 71 21.73 -4.78 27.88
C PHE A 71 22.22 -4.83 29.33
N ASP A 72 21.33 -4.59 30.30
CA ASP A 72 21.64 -4.70 31.74
C ASP A 72 21.76 -6.17 32.19
N TRP A 73 22.92 -6.77 31.89
CA TRP A 73 23.20 -8.16 32.22
C TRP A 73 23.17 -8.43 33.71
N LYS A 74 23.71 -7.53 34.53
CA LYS A 74 23.84 -7.74 35.97
C LYS A 74 22.48 -7.66 36.66
N GLY A 75 21.75 -6.57 36.41
CA GLY A 75 20.42 -6.39 36.99
C GLY A 75 19.43 -7.46 36.52
N THR A 76 19.48 -7.84 35.24
CA THR A 76 18.60 -8.91 34.73
C THR A 76 18.93 -10.28 35.35
N VAL A 77 20.21 -10.64 35.49
CA VAL A 77 20.60 -11.89 36.18
C VAL A 77 20.12 -11.90 37.63
N ASP A 78 20.33 -10.81 38.38
CA ASP A 78 19.91 -10.71 39.78
C ASP A 78 18.37 -10.82 39.91
N LEU A 79 17.63 -10.18 39.00
CA LEU A 79 16.17 -10.21 38.96
C LEU A 79 15.63 -11.61 38.61
N VAL A 80 16.22 -12.30 37.64
CA VAL A 80 15.82 -13.68 37.29
C VAL A 80 16.17 -14.65 38.42
N LYS A 81 17.33 -14.51 39.07
CA LYS A 81 17.70 -15.30 40.25
C LYS A 81 16.66 -15.17 41.35
N LEU A 82 16.28 -13.93 41.68
CA LEU A 82 15.25 -13.65 42.69
C LEU A 82 13.92 -14.31 42.32
N ALA A 83 13.48 -14.15 41.07
CA ALA A 83 12.19 -14.67 40.62
C ALA A 83 12.13 -16.21 40.56
N LEU A 84 13.23 -16.87 40.20
CA LEU A 84 13.33 -18.32 40.17
C LEU A 84 13.63 -18.94 41.55
N GLY A 85 13.95 -18.12 42.56
CA GLY A 85 14.46 -18.60 43.85
C GLY A 85 15.79 -19.33 43.72
N SER A 86 16.64 -18.88 42.78
CA SER A 86 17.92 -19.50 42.46
C SER A 86 19.09 -18.76 43.10
N GLU A 87 19.97 -19.51 43.77
CA GLU A 87 21.24 -18.98 44.29
C GLU A 87 22.30 -18.82 43.19
N TYR A 88 22.13 -19.51 42.05
CA TYR A 88 23.13 -19.62 40.99
C TYR A 88 22.59 -19.11 39.66
N GLY A 89 23.13 -17.99 39.19
CA GLY A 89 22.82 -17.40 37.89
C GLY A 89 24.00 -16.59 37.37
N ARG A 90 24.28 -16.64 36.06
CA ARG A 90 25.34 -15.85 35.43
C ARG A 90 25.14 -15.68 33.93
N ARG A 91 25.77 -14.66 33.35
CA ARG A 91 25.96 -14.55 31.89
C ARG A 91 26.94 -15.60 31.38
N GLY A 92 26.73 -16.05 30.15
CA GLY A 92 27.66 -16.89 29.40
C GLY A 92 28.89 -16.14 28.94
N TYR A 93 30.08 -16.72 29.13
CA TYR A 93 31.33 -16.15 28.63
C TYR A 93 31.58 -16.48 27.15
N LYS A 94 31.22 -17.70 26.73
CA LYS A 94 31.41 -18.18 25.34
C LYS A 94 30.18 -17.96 24.45
N VAL A 95 29.04 -17.70 25.08
CA VAL A 95 27.75 -17.41 24.44
C VAL A 95 27.21 -16.15 25.12
N PRO A 96 27.71 -14.97 24.72
CA PRO A 96 27.49 -13.73 25.47
C PRO A 96 26.04 -13.23 25.40
N ASP A 97 25.22 -13.83 24.55
CA ASP A 97 23.78 -13.62 24.40
C ASP A 97 22.94 -14.60 25.26
N THR A 98 23.56 -15.45 26.07
CA THR A 98 22.86 -16.44 26.92
C THR A 98 23.17 -16.23 28.40
N MET A 99 22.16 -16.38 29.23
CA MET A 99 22.27 -16.45 30.69
C MET A 99 21.98 -17.89 31.15
N PHE A 100 22.68 -18.33 32.17
CA PHE A 100 22.59 -19.67 32.74
C PHE A 100 22.14 -19.59 34.19
N PHE A 101 21.20 -20.43 34.58
CA PHE A 101 20.68 -20.52 35.94
C PHE A 101 20.58 -21.98 36.38
N VAL A 102 20.47 -22.18 37.69
CA VAL A 102 20.22 -23.49 38.27
C VAL A 102 19.06 -23.41 39.24
N VAL A 103 18.09 -24.30 39.09
CA VAL A 103 16.92 -24.39 39.97
C VAL A 103 16.83 -25.78 40.58
N PRO A 104 16.34 -25.92 41.82
CA PRO A 104 16.14 -27.25 42.41
C PRO A 104 14.95 -27.96 41.75
N SER A 105 15.07 -29.26 41.53
CA SER A 105 14.00 -30.09 40.92
C SER A 105 12.73 -30.12 41.77
N SER A 106 12.88 -30.29 43.09
CA SER A 106 11.81 -30.26 44.07
C SER A 106 12.16 -29.35 45.26
N ARG A 107 11.24 -29.16 46.21
CA ARG A 107 11.50 -28.45 47.47
C ARG A 107 11.96 -29.38 48.60
N GLU A 108 12.23 -30.64 48.29
CA GLU A 108 12.57 -31.66 49.27
C GLU A 108 14.10 -31.71 49.52
N GLU A 109 14.51 -32.30 50.64
CA GLU A 109 15.93 -32.37 51.07
C GLU A 109 16.85 -33.13 50.10
N ASN A 110 16.29 -33.92 49.18
CA ASN A 110 17.02 -34.68 48.16
C ASN A 110 16.90 -34.10 46.74
N ALA A 111 16.56 -32.81 46.60
CA ALA A 111 16.44 -32.17 45.30
C ALA A 111 17.80 -32.09 44.58
N HIS A 112 17.86 -32.58 43.35
CA HIS A 112 18.97 -32.32 42.43
C HIS A 112 18.79 -30.98 41.72
N TRP A 113 19.87 -30.53 41.09
CA TRP A 113 19.89 -29.26 40.38
C TRP A 113 19.52 -29.44 38.90
N ILE A 114 18.76 -28.49 38.36
CA ILE A 114 18.38 -28.45 36.95
C ILE A 114 18.87 -27.14 36.33
N GLN A 115 19.56 -27.24 35.21
CA GLN A 115 20.05 -26.07 34.47
C GLN A 115 18.93 -25.46 33.62
N VAL A 116 18.87 -24.12 33.60
CA VAL A 116 17.94 -23.33 32.80
C VAL A 116 18.73 -22.30 32.00
N ASP A 117 18.56 -22.30 30.68
CA ASP A 117 19.30 -21.48 29.74
C ASP A 117 18.36 -20.44 29.17
N LEU A 118 18.73 -19.16 29.24
CA LEU A 118 17.96 -18.05 28.70
C LEU A 118 18.77 -17.34 27.63
N LYS A 119 18.40 -17.55 26.37
CA LYS A 119 18.95 -16.81 25.24
C LYS A 119 18.18 -15.50 25.04
N VAL A 120 18.91 -14.39 24.94
CA VAL A 120 18.34 -13.06 24.72
C VAL A 120 18.27 -12.75 23.23
N CYS A 121 17.07 -12.46 22.76
CA CYS A 121 16.79 -11.86 21.46
C CYS A 121 16.71 -10.34 21.61
N PHE A 122 17.60 -9.62 20.96
CA PHE A 122 17.73 -8.16 21.11
C PHE A 122 16.75 -7.38 20.23
N LYS A 123 16.44 -7.92 19.04
CA LYS A 123 15.57 -7.31 18.03
C LYS A 123 14.19 -7.94 18.10
N GLU A 124 13.17 -7.15 18.44
CA GLU A 124 11.78 -7.62 18.58
C GLU A 124 11.27 -8.28 17.30
N GLU A 125 11.55 -7.63 16.17
CA GLU A 125 11.17 -8.04 14.84
C GLU A 125 11.79 -9.39 14.42
N LEU A 126 12.89 -9.81 15.07
CA LEU A 126 13.54 -11.11 14.82
C LEU A 126 13.12 -12.19 15.82
N PHE A 127 12.30 -11.90 16.82
CA PHE A 127 11.97 -12.87 17.87
C PHE A 127 11.32 -14.14 17.31
N ALA A 128 10.36 -13.99 16.39
CA ALA A 128 9.71 -15.12 15.73
C ALA A 128 10.69 -15.92 14.87
N TRP A 129 11.63 -15.23 14.20
CA TRP A 129 12.67 -15.85 13.38
C TRP A 129 13.67 -16.66 14.23
N GLU A 130 14.14 -16.08 15.34
CA GLU A 130 14.99 -16.80 16.29
C GLU A 130 14.25 -17.99 16.88
N ALA A 131 13.01 -17.84 17.32
CA ALA A 131 12.20 -18.95 17.85
C ALA A 131 12.12 -20.11 16.84
N PHE A 132 11.88 -19.80 15.56
CA PHE A 132 11.91 -20.79 14.49
C PHE A 132 13.28 -21.48 14.36
N ARG A 133 14.38 -20.72 14.39
CA ARG A 133 15.74 -21.28 14.28
C ARG A 133 16.16 -22.13 15.49
N PHE A 134 15.66 -21.79 16.68
CA PHE A 134 15.93 -22.52 17.92
C PHE A 134 15.07 -23.77 18.07
N ASN A 135 13.93 -23.86 17.39
CA ASN A 135 13.11 -25.06 17.41
C ASN A 135 13.88 -26.31 16.97
N TYR A 136 13.58 -27.43 17.64
CA TYR A 136 14.17 -28.76 17.45
C TYR A 136 15.67 -28.84 17.77
N ALA A 137 16.28 -27.81 18.37
CA ALA A 137 17.70 -27.68 18.77
C ALA A 137 18.76 -27.85 17.65
N SER A 138 18.41 -28.57 16.58
CA SER A 138 19.23 -28.90 15.40
C SER A 138 18.52 -28.55 14.09
N GLY A 139 17.27 -28.04 14.15
CA GLY A 139 16.46 -27.74 12.96
C GLY A 139 17.15 -26.78 12.01
N SER A 140 17.72 -25.69 12.53
CA SER A 140 18.46 -24.71 11.72
C SER A 140 19.71 -25.28 11.04
N LYS A 141 20.41 -26.26 11.63
CA LYS A 141 21.56 -26.91 10.99
C LYS A 141 21.14 -27.84 9.86
N ILE A 142 20.06 -28.60 10.07
CA ILE A 142 19.49 -29.49 9.05
C ILE A 142 18.93 -28.66 7.89
N LEU A 143 18.15 -27.62 8.19
CA LEU A 143 17.63 -26.71 7.18
C LEU A 143 18.78 -26.01 6.44
N GLY A 144 19.80 -25.53 7.16
CA GLY A 144 20.96 -24.91 6.57
C GLY A 144 21.69 -25.83 5.58
N SER A 145 21.86 -27.12 5.90
CA SER A 145 22.50 -28.07 4.98
C SER A 145 21.63 -28.41 3.77
N MET A 146 20.29 -28.44 3.93
CA MET A 146 19.34 -28.67 2.83
C MET A 146 19.20 -27.48 1.89
N LEU A 147 19.29 -26.26 2.42
CA LEU A 147 19.12 -25.02 1.65
C LEU A 147 20.39 -24.60 0.92
N LYS A 148 21.57 -24.95 1.45
CA LYS A 148 22.86 -24.58 0.86
C LYS A 148 23.03 -25.02 -0.62
N PRO A 149 22.64 -26.25 -1.03
CA PRO A 149 22.64 -26.66 -2.45
C PRO A 149 21.66 -25.89 -3.33
N LEU A 150 20.60 -25.32 -2.76
CA LEU A 150 19.61 -24.49 -3.46
C LEU A 150 20.06 -23.04 -3.63
N GLY A 151 21.29 -22.71 -3.24
CA GLY A 151 21.78 -21.34 -3.27
C GLY A 151 21.17 -20.45 -2.19
N LEU A 152 20.79 -21.02 -1.04
CA LEU A 152 20.22 -20.27 0.09
C LEU A 152 21.05 -20.49 1.36
N VAL A 153 21.17 -19.45 2.18
CA VAL A 153 21.83 -19.49 3.49
C VAL A 153 20.86 -18.98 4.56
N ILE A 154 20.81 -19.66 5.70
CA ILE A 154 20.06 -19.23 6.90
C ILE A 154 21.05 -18.70 7.93
N ASP A 155 20.81 -17.51 8.46
CA ASP A 155 21.59 -16.89 9.53
C ASP A 155 20.68 -16.24 10.60
N PRO A 156 21.23 -15.58 11.64
CA PRO A 156 20.43 -14.86 12.63
C PRO A 156 19.54 -13.74 12.11
N GLU A 157 19.80 -13.21 10.93
CA GLU A 157 19.05 -12.09 10.35
C GLU A 157 18.00 -12.53 9.34
N GLY A 158 18.15 -13.71 8.72
CA GLY A 158 17.14 -14.22 7.80
C GLY A 158 17.59 -15.37 6.89
N ILE A 159 16.91 -15.46 5.75
CA ILE A 159 17.24 -16.33 4.62
C ILE A 159 17.80 -15.46 3.50
N HIS A 160 19.00 -15.80 3.04
CA HIS A 160 19.73 -15.01 2.05
C HIS A 160 20.02 -15.85 0.80
N ILE A 161 20.08 -15.17 -0.35
CA ILE A 161 20.56 -15.78 -1.59
C ILE A 161 22.08 -15.87 -1.54
N ARG A 162 22.59 -17.06 -1.85
CA ARG A 162 24.01 -17.39 -1.92
C ARG A 162 24.49 -17.18 -3.36
N VAL A 163 25.46 -16.28 -3.54
CA VAL A 163 26.14 -16.09 -4.82
C VAL A 163 27.46 -16.86 -4.76
N LYS A 164 27.52 -17.99 -5.46
CA LYS A 164 28.62 -18.97 -5.34
C LYS A 164 29.98 -18.36 -5.67
N GLU A 165 29.98 -17.46 -6.65
CA GLU A 165 31.15 -16.74 -7.15
C GLU A 165 31.77 -15.82 -6.10
N MET A 166 31.02 -15.47 -5.05
CA MET A 166 31.42 -14.47 -4.05
C MET A 166 31.80 -15.08 -2.68
N GLU A 167 31.73 -16.40 -2.53
CA GLU A 167 31.91 -17.04 -1.21
C GLU A 167 33.34 -16.99 -0.66
N ASN A 168 34.32 -17.02 -1.56
CA ASN A 168 35.74 -16.99 -1.20
C ASN A 168 36.31 -15.57 -1.28
N GLU A 169 35.48 -14.58 -1.61
CA GLU A 169 35.89 -13.20 -1.78
C GLU A 169 35.80 -12.44 -0.45
N ASN A 170 36.76 -11.57 -0.22
CA ASN A 170 36.63 -10.56 0.84
C ASN A 170 35.76 -9.39 0.36
N ASN A 171 35.49 -8.40 1.22
CA ASN A 171 34.68 -7.23 0.86
C ASN A 171 35.18 -6.55 -0.44
N ALA A 172 36.50 -6.43 -0.63
CA ALA A 172 37.05 -5.81 -1.83
C ALA A 172 36.77 -6.62 -3.11
N GLY A 173 36.89 -7.95 -3.06
CA GLY A 173 36.53 -8.84 -4.16
C GLY A 173 35.04 -8.77 -4.50
N ILE A 174 34.20 -8.70 -3.47
CA ILE A 174 32.75 -8.50 -3.59
C ILE A 174 32.43 -7.16 -4.28
N TYR A 175 33.08 -6.08 -3.87
CA TYR A 175 32.90 -4.75 -4.45
C TYR A 175 33.34 -4.70 -5.91
N LEU A 176 34.48 -5.32 -6.23
CA LEU A 176 34.95 -5.45 -7.62
C LEU A 176 33.95 -6.24 -8.47
N TYR A 177 33.37 -7.32 -7.94
CA TYR A 177 32.35 -8.09 -8.65
C TYR A 177 31.11 -7.23 -8.96
N PHE A 178 30.62 -6.44 -7.99
CA PHE A 178 29.50 -5.52 -8.24
C PHE A 178 29.84 -4.42 -9.25
N ALA A 179 31.04 -3.85 -9.16
CA ALA A 179 31.48 -2.80 -10.07
C ALA A 179 31.69 -3.28 -11.52
N LYS A 180 31.90 -4.59 -11.73
CA LYS A 180 31.98 -5.22 -13.06
C LYS A 180 30.63 -5.38 -13.75
N ASN A 181 29.52 -5.23 -13.02
CA ASN A 181 28.20 -5.37 -13.61
C ASN A 181 27.96 -4.23 -14.62
N TRP A 182 27.39 -4.53 -15.78
CA TRP A 182 27.06 -3.51 -16.79
C TRP A 182 26.02 -2.47 -16.30
N LEU A 183 25.25 -2.80 -15.27
CA LEU A 183 24.35 -1.89 -14.57
C LEU A 183 25.06 -0.94 -13.59
N PHE A 184 26.34 -1.16 -13.31
CA PHE A 184 27.10 -0.30 -12.42
C PHE A 184 27.54 0.97 -13.14
N ASN A 185 27.28 2.11 -12.50
CA ASN A 185 27.78 3.41 -12.92
C ASN A 185 28.17 4.20 -11.67
N ALA A 186 29.46 4.53 -11.52
CA ALA A 186 29.94 5.23 -10.33
C ALA A 186 29.33 6.64 -10.18
N ALA A 187 29.11 7.35 -11.30
CA ALA A 187 28.51 8.69 -11.31
C ALA A 187 27.03 8.66 -10.88
N HIS A 188 26.30 7.57 -11.15
CA HIS A 188 24.95 7.35 -10.59
C HIS A 188 24.98 7.40 -9.06
N PHE A 189 25.86 6.61 -8.43
CA PHE A 189 25.95 6.54 -6.97
C PHE A 189 26.41 7.87 -6.37
N ALA A 190 27.40 8.53 -6.98
CA ALA A 190 27.84 9.85 -6.57
C ALA A 190 26.69 10.88 -6.64
N SER A 191 25.90 10.88 -7.72
CA SER A 191 24.71 11.73 -7.84
C SER A 191 23.66 11.43 -6.77
N ARG A 192 23.40 10.16 -6.46
CA ARG A 192 22.41 9.75 -5.44
C ARG A 192 22.83 10.15 -4.03
N LEU A 193 24.12 10.08 -3.71
CA LEU A 193 24.66 10.49 -2.41
C LEU A 193 24.50 12.00 -2.14
N ARG A 194 24.25 12.82 -3.17
CA ARG A 194 23.94 14.26 -3.02
C ARG A 194 22.47 14.54 -2.70
N GLU A 195 21.59 13.54 -2.81
CA GLU A 195 20.18 13.71 -2.50
C GLU A 195 19.91 13.42 -1.02
N ASP A 196 19.43 14.42 -0.27
CA ASP A 196 19.13 14.28 1.17
C ASP A 196 18.24 13.07 1.47
N ARG A 197 17.20 12.84 0.66
CA ARG A 197 16.28 11.69 0.79
C ARG A 197 16.97 10.33 0.64
N TYR A 198 18.09 10.25 -0.06
CA TYR A 198 18.86 9.01 -0.18
C TYR A 198 19.69 8.75 1.08
N LEU A 199 20.19 9.82 1.70
CA LEU A 199 20.97 9.78 2.95
C LEU A 199 20.09 9.53 4.19
N GLU A 200 18.83 9.95 4.19
CA GLU A 200 17.90 9.65 5.30
C GLU A 200 17.75 8.15 5.59
N ARG A 201 18.00 7.29 4.58
CA ARG A 201 17.91 5.82 4.70
C ARG A 201 19.27 5.15 4.77
N TYR A 202 20.29 5.86 5.23
CA TYR A 202 21.65 5.33 5.28
C TYR A 202 21.84 4.35 6.45
N GLU A 203 21.23 4.65 7.60
CA GLU A 203 21.28 3.82 8.82
C GLU A 203 20.56 2.48 8.67
N ASP A 204 19.58 2.39 7.75
CA ASP A 204 18.85 1.16 7.44
C ASP A 204 19.66 0.15 6.62
N ARG A 205 20.84 0.53 6.12
CA ARG A 205 21.65 -0.28 5.20
C ARG A 205 22.72 -1.05 5.93
N SER A 206 23.14 -2.17 5.34
CA SER A 206 24.24 -2.95 5.90
C SER A 206 25.55 -2.14 5.87
N ALA A 207 26.35 -2.25 6.92
CA ALA A 207 27.64 -1.56 7.03
C ALA A 207 28.58 -1.82 5.82
N PRO A 208 28.66 -3.05 5.25
CA PRO A 208 29.45 -3.28 4.05
C PRO A 208 28.95 -2.50 2.82
N TRP A 209 27.65 -2.29 2.68
CA TRP A 209 27.10 -1.49 1.59
C TRP A 209 27.36 0.00 1.77
N VAL A 210 27.26 0.49 3.01
CA VAL A 210 27.66 1.85 3.37
C VAL A 210 29.13 2.07 3.01
N GLN A 211 30.02 1.19 3.45
CA GLN A 211 31.45 1.27 3.14
C GLN A 211 31.73 1.26 1.63
N PHE A 212 31.02 0.41 0.87
CA PHE A 212 31.12 0.38 -0.59
C PHE A 212 30.83 1.75 -1.20
N LEU A 213 29.74 2.39 -0.78
CA LEU A 213 29.29 3.66 -1.35
C LEU A 213 30.14 4.87 -0.91
N THR A 214 30.49 4.99 0.37
CA THR A 214 31.17 6.19 0.89
C THR A 214 32.68 6.12 0.89
N GLU A 215 33.28 4.93 0.85
CA GLU A 215 34.73 4.78 0.87
C GLU A 215 35.25 4.14 -0.42
N TRP A 216 34.73 2.97 -0.77
CA TRP A 216 35.32 2.19 -1.85
C TRP A 216 35.09 2.81 -3.23
N ILE A 217 33.85 3.20 -3.59
CA ILE A 217 33.56 3.83 -4.89
C ILE A 217 34.34 5.14 -5.06
N PRO A 218 34.34 6.11 -4.12
CA PRO A 218 35.11 7.35 -4.27
C PRO A 218 36.61 7.13 -4.44
N ASN A 219 37.17 6.11 -3.79
CA ASN A 219 38.60 5.79 -3.90
C ASN A 219 38.95 5.12 -5.24
N GLN A 220 38.06 4.30 -5.80
CA GLN A 220 38.29 3.61 -7.07
C GLN A 220 37.93 4.44 -8.30
N TYR A 221 36.93 5.33 -8.18
CA TYR A 221 36.39 6.16 -9.26
C TYR A 221 36.31 7.63 -8.82
N PRO A 222 37.44 8.29 -8.53
CA PRO A 222 37.46 9.67 -8.03
C PRO A 222 36.81 10.67 -9.00
N GLU A 223 36.89 10.42 -10.30
CA GLU A 223 36.28 11.22 -11.36
C GLU A 223 34.75 11.26 -11.33
N ALA A 224 34.12 10.23 -10.77
CA ALA A 224 32.67 10.13 -10.66
C ALA A 224 32.07 11.15 -9.66
N ASN A 225 32.88 11.67 -8.75
CA ASN A 225 32.46 12.70 -7.79
C ASN A 225 32.41 14.11 -8.39
N ILE A 226 33.02 14.31 -9.56
CA ILE A 226 33.00 15.59 -10.27
C ILE A 226 31.65 15.71 -10.99
N CYS A 227 31.02 16.88 -10.92
CA CYS A 227 29.68 17.11 -11.47
C CYS A 227 29.73 18.08 -12.64
N GLU A 228 30.50 17.76 -13.68
CA GLU A 228 30.46 18.59 -14.88
C GLU A 228 29.09 18.45 -15.58
N PRO A 229 28.52 19.54 -16.13
CA PRO A 229 27.23 19.48 -16.84
C PRO A 229 27.20 18.43 -17.96
N GLU A 230 28.33 18.23 -18.64
CA GLU A 230 28.48 17.20 -19.68
C GLU A 230 28.35 15.79 -19.10
N GLN A 231 28.98 15.51 -17.95
CA GLN A 231 28.85 14.22 -17.26
C GLN A 231 27.41 13.99 -16.79
N GLN A 232 26.71 15.04 -16.35
CA GLN A 232 25.30 14.94 -15.98
C GLN A 232 24.43 14.59 -17.19
N ALA A 233 24.68 15.20 -18.35
CA ALA A 233 23.97 14.87 -19.59
C ALA A 233 24.23 13.42 -20.02
N GLN A 234 25.50 12.98 -19.98
CA GLN A 234 25.87 11.59 -20.26
C GLN A 234 25.22 10.61 -19.29
N LEU A 235 25.13 10.96 -18.00
CA LEU A 235 24.44 10.15 -16.99
C LEU A 235 22.92 10.05 -17.28
N GLN A 236 22.27 11.12 -17.75
CA GLN A 236 20.87 11.05 -18.17
C GLN A 236 20.67 10.15 -19.40
N VAL A 237 21.58 10.21 -20.37
CA VAL A 237 21.57 9.30 -21.53
C VAL A 237 21.72 7.85 -21.07
N TRP A 238 22.70 7.58 -20.19
CA TRP A 238 22.90 6.26 -19.59
C TRP A 238 21.64 5.78 -18.85
N TYR A 239 21.00 6.61 -18.03
CA TYR A 239 19.74 6.24 -17.35
C TYR A 239 18.66 5.83 -18.33
N LYS A 240 18.45 6.60 -19.39
CA LYS A 240 17.43 6.30 -20.40
C LYS A 240 17.71 4.95 -21.04
N GLN A 241 18.93 4.77 -21.57
CA GLN A 241 19.34 3.54 -22.24
C GLN A 241 19.28 2.31 -21.32
N THR A 242 19.90 2.39 -20.14
CA THR A 242 19.95 1.28 -19.19
C THR A 242 18.56 0.92 -18.67
N ARG A 243 17.69 1.91 -18.44
CA ARG A 243 16.30 1.67 -18.03
C ARG A 243 15.52 0.95 -19.12
N ASP A 244 15.66 1.34 -20.37
CA ASP A 244 14.96 0.72 -21.49
C ASP A 244 15.40 -0.75 -21.65
N ILE A 245 16.71 -1.01 -21.63
CA ILE A 245 17.27 -2.37 -21.68
C ILE A 245 16.79 -3.21 -20.49
N LEU A 246 16.89 -2.68 -19.27
CA LEU A 246 16.47 -3.41 -18.07
C LEU A 246 14.96 -3.68 -18.07
N GLN A 247 14.17 -2.71 -18.52
CA GLN A 247 12.72 -2.86 -18.63
C GLN A 247 12.39 -3.97 -19.63
N GLU A 248 13.04 -3.99 -20.80
CA GLU A 248 12.85 -5.03 -21.80
C GLU A 248 13.26 -6.42 -21.27
N ASP A 249 14.43 -6.55 -20.64
CA ASP A 249 14.89 -7.83 -20.07
C ASP A 249 13.96 -8.32 -18.96
N VAL A 250 13.56 -7.43 -18.03
CA VAL A 250 12.62 -7.77 -16.95
C VAL A 250 11.25 -8.15 -17.50
N PHE A 251 10.72 -7.43 -18.49
CA PHE A 251 9.41 -7.72 -19.07
C PHE A 251 9.43 -9.01 -19.90
N THR A 252 10.55 -9.31 -20.55
CA THR A 252 10.76 -10.56 -21.28
C THR A 252 10.83 -11.75 -20.32
N ARG A 253 11.60 -11.63 -19.24
CA ARG A 253 11.72 -12.69 -18.21
C ARG A 253 10.46 -12.85 -17.38
N PHE A 254 9.72 -11.76 -17.15
CA PHE A 254 8.55 -11.73 -16.29
C PHE A 254 7.34 -11.02 -16.95
N PRO A 255 6.67 -11.65 -17.94
CA PRO A 255 5.59 -11.02 -18.70
C PRO A 255 4.42 -10.50 -17.85
N HIS A 256 4.12 -11.17 -16.73
CA HIS A 256 3.08 -10.72 -15.79
C HIS A 256 3.43 -9.38 -15.11
N VAL A 257 4.72 -9.09 -14.92
CA VAL A 257 5.19 -7.80 -14.39
C VAL A 257 4.95 -6.70 -15.42
N ALA A 258 5.20 -6.98 -16.70
CA ALA A 258 4.93 -6.05 -17.79
C ALA A 258 3.44 -5.66 -17.84
N GLN A 259 2.55 -6.65 -17.78
CA GLN A 259 1.10 -6.42 -17.76
C GLN A 259 0.67 -5.51 -16.58
N ASN A 260 1.20 -5.78 -15.38
CA ASN A 260 0.94 -4.97 -14.20
C ASN A 260 1.47 -3.54 -14.36
N TYR A 261 2.70 -3.39 -14.87
CA TYR A 261 3.30 -2.09 -15.15
C TYR A 261 2.45 -1.26 -16.12
N TYR A 262 2.07 -1.82 -17.27
CA TYR A 262 1.28 -1.08 -18.26
C TYR A 262 -0.13 -0.76 -17.76
N SER A 263 -0.75 -1.64 -16.96
CA SER A 263 -2.02 -1.36 -16.30
C SER A 263 -1.91 -0.16 -15.34
N LYS A 264 -0.88 -0.16 -14.48
CA LYS A 264 -0.60 0.94 -13.56
C LYS A 264 -0.26 2.24 -14.30
N LYS A 265 0.60 2.17 -15.32
CA LYS A 265 0.96 3.32 -16.17
C LYS A 265 -0.27 3.91 -16.84
N ARG A 266 -1.15 3.08 -17.39
CA ARG A 266 -2.43 3.51 -17.99
C ARG A 266 -3.32 4.21 -16.97
N SER A 267 -3.50 3.64 -15.78
CA SER A 267 -4.30 4.26 -14.71
C SER A 267 -3.71 5.59 -14.24
N TYR A 268 -2.38 5.67 -14.12
CA TYR A 268 -1.68 6.92 -13.78
C TYR A 268 -1.89 7.99 -14.85
N LEU A 269 -1.63 7.67 -16.12
CA LEU A 269 -1.82 8.61 -17.23
C LEU A 269 -3.28 9.03 -17.37
N ARG A 270 -4.23 8.11 -17.15
CA ARG A 270 -5.66 8.43 -17.08
C ARG A 270 -5.96 9.45 -15.98
N GLY A 271 -5.41 9.29 -14.78
CA GLY A 271 -5.56 10.25 -13.68
C GLY A 271 -4.95 11.62 -13.97
N VAL A 272 -3.75 11.65 -14.58
CA VAL A 272 -3.09 12.90 -14.99
C VAL A 272 -3.91 13.63 -16.05
N ASN A 273 -4.37 12.90 -17.07
CA ASN A 273 -5.23 13.47 -18.12
C ASN A 273 -6.56 13.94 -17.56
N GLU A 274 -7.19 13.18 -16.66
CA GLU A 274 -8.43 13.57 -15.99
C GLU A 274 -8.29 14.89 -15.24
N ALA A 275 -7.25 15.03 -14.42
CA ALA A 275 -6.99 16.26 -13.67
C ALA A 275 -6.77 17.46 -14.60
N ARG A 276 -6.02 17.28 -15.69
CA ARG A 276 -5.78 18.32 -16.69
C ARG A 276 -7.06 18.71 -17.44
N LEU A 277 -7.85 17.73 -17.88
CA LEU A 277 -9.13 17.94 -18.56
C LEU A 277 -10.12 18.69 -17.67
N ARG A 278 -10.27 18.28 -16.41
CA ARG A 278 -11.13 18.99 -15.45
C ARG A 278 -10.77 20.47 -15.32
N LYS A 279 -9.47 20.79 -15.32
CA LYS A 279 -8.99 22.19 -15.26
C LYS A 279 -9.42 22.98 -16.49
N ILE A 280 -9.17 22.47 -17.70
CA ILE A 280 -9.49 23.20 -18.94
C ILE A 280 -11.00 23.30 -19.18
N ILE A 281 -11.75 22.23 -18.88
CA ILE A 281 -13.22 22.20 -19.00
C ILE A 281 -13.85 23.18 -18.01
N SER A 282 -13.37 23.20 -16.76
CA SER A 282 -13.84 24.16 -15.75
C SER A 282 -13.66 25.61 -16.19
N ALA A 283 -12.51 25.92 -16.80
CA ALA A 283 -12.23 27.26 -17.29
C ALA A 283 -13.12 27.67 -18.47
N ALA A 284 -13.67 26.69 -19.20
CA ALA A 284 -14.57 26.91 -20.33
C ALA A 284 -16.04 27.14 -19.93
N ILE A 285 -16.42 26.74 -18.71
CA ILE A 285 -17.78 26.94 -18.20
C ILE A 285 -18.02 28.44 -17.94
N PRO A 286 -19.08 29.05 -18.52
CA PRO A 286 -19.40 30.46 -18.29
C PRO A 286 -19.53 30.83 -16.81
N VAL A 287 -19.09 32.03 -16.45
CA VAL A 287 -19.13 32.56 -15.08
C VAL A 287 -20.09 33.75 -15.01
N GLY A 288 -20.88 33.80 -13.93
CA GLY A 288 -21.82 34.89 -13.69
C GLY A 288 -23.00 34.85 -14.66
N LYS A 289 -23.28 35.99 -15.31
CA LYS A 289 -24.39 36.15 -16.28
C LYS A 289 -23.94 36.01 -17.73
N ASP A 290 -22.66 35.74 -17.97
CA ASP A 290 -22.13 35.73 -19.33
C ASP A 290 -22.75 34.60 -20.15
N GLY A 291 -23.38 34.95 -21.28
CA GLY A 291 -24.13 34.03 -22.12
C GLY A 291 -25.49 33.57 -21.56
N TRP A 292 -25.91 34.00 -20.35
CA TRP A 292 -27.27 33.72 -19.88
C TRP A 292 -28.29 34.56 -20.64
N LYS A 293 -29.38 33.92 -21.08
CA LYS A 293 -30.52 34.56 -21.71
C LYS A 293 -31.79 34.22 -20.96
N GLU A 294 -32.71 35.16 -20.84
CA GLU A 294 -33.99 34.92 -20.15
C GLU A 294 -34.96 34.08 -21.01
N ASP A 295 -34.70 33.99 -22.31
CA ASP A 295 -35.53 33.34 -23.34
C ASP A 295 -34.97 31.98 -23.80
N PHE A 296 -34.15 31.32 -22.99
CA PHE A 296 -33.70 29.96 -23.33
C PHE A 296 -34.91 29.04 -23.56
N SER A 297 -34.83 28.25 -24.64
CA SER A 297 -35.83 27.24 -24.96
C SER A 297 -36.00 26.28 -23.78
N GLU A 298 -37.21 26.21 -23.23
CA GLU A 298 -37.55 25.21 -22.23
C GLU A 298 -37.44 23.82 -22.87
N PRO A 299 -36.78 22.85 -22.22
CA PRO A 299 -36.69 21.50 -22.76
C PRO A 299 -38.09 20.87 -22.81
N GLU A 300 -38.36 20.02 -23.80
CA GLU A 300 -39.60 19.25 -23.83
C GLU A 300 -39.66 18.35 -22.58
N ILE A 301 -40.63 18.59 -21.69
CA ILE A 301 -40.76 17.84 -20.44
C ILE A 301 -41.71 16.67 -20.64
N ILE A 302 -41.17 15.46 -20.66
CA ILE A 302 -41.96 14.23 -20.68
C ILE A 302 -42.06 13.68 -19.26
N ARG A 303 -43.28 13.58 -18.73
CA ARG A 303 -43.53 13.07 -17.39
C ARG A 303 -43.83 11.58 -17.45
N GLN A 304 -43.06 10.79 -16.72
CA GLN A 304 -43.22 9.34 -16.68
C GLN A 304 -43.69 8.88 -15.30
N PHE A 305 -44.64 7.95 -15.28
CA PHE A 305 -44.96 7.20 -14.07
C PHE A 305 -43.76 6.33 -13.73
N LYS A 306 -43.40 6.28 -12.45
CA LYS A 306 -42.35 5.37 -11.97
C LYS A 306 -42.86 3.93 -12.12
N SER A 307 -42.61 3.30 -13.26
CA SER A 307 -42.86 1.87 -13.40
C SER A 307 -41.99 1.15 -12.39
N SER A 308 -42.58 0.25 -11.60
CA SER A 308 -41.86 -0.54 -10.62
C SER A 308 -40.72 -1.31 -11.29
N SER A 309 -39.49 -0.88 -11.01
CA SER A 309 -38.25 -1.64 -11.11
C SER A 309 -37.84 -2.17 -12.49
N THR A 310 -37.17 -1.33 -13.25
CA THR A 310 -35.79 -1.57 -13.69
C THR A 310 -35.22 -0.21 -14.06
N LYS A 311 -34.19 0.29 -13.36
CA LYS A 311 -33.45 1.46 -13.87
C LYS A 311 -33.09 1.12 -15.32
N PRO A 312 -33.35 1.97 -16.33
CA PRO A 312 -32.85 1.72 -17.66
C PRO A 312 -31.33 1.60 -17.55
N TYR A 313 -30.84 0.35 -17.56
CA TYR A 313 -29.43 0.07 -17.62
C TYR A 313 -29.01 0.50 -19.03
N TYR A 314 -28.58 1.76 -19.14
CA TYR A 314 -27.67 2.11 -20.22
C TYR A 314 -26.46 1.18 -20.03
N PHE A 315 -26.36 0.16 -20.87
CA PHE A 315 -25.27 -0.80 -20.82
C PHE A 315 -23.96 -0.03 -20.99
N PHE A 316 -23.24 0.16 -19.89
CA PHE A 316 -21.87 0.66 -19.91
C PHE A 316 -20.99 -0.45 -20.46
N ILE A 317 -20.77 -0.48 -21.77
CA ILE A 317 -19.62 -1.21 -22.32
C ILE A 317 -18.42 -0.29 -22.17
N VAL A 318 -17.86 -0.24 -20.96
CA VAL A 318 -16.50 0.26 -20.76
C VAL A 318 -15.72 -0.85 -20.07
N ASN A 319 -15.41 -1.88 -20.85
CA ASN A 319 -14.39 -2.84 -20.47
C ASN A 319 -13.36 -2.93 -21.60
N PRO A 320 -12.33 -2.06 -21.63
CA PRO A 320 -11.31 -2.06 -22.69
C PRO A 320 -10.30 -3.22 -22.53
N LEU A 321 -10.67 -4.32 -21.87
CA LEU A 321 -9.79 -5.47 -21.63
C LEU A 321 -10.18 -6.75 -22.37
N VAL A 322 -11.19 -6.72 -23.23
CA VAL A 322 -11.51 -7.89 -24.06
C VAL A 322 -10.97 -7.66 -25.46
N TYR A 323 -9.90 -8.38 -25.79
CA TYR A 323 -9.45 -8.62 -27.17
C TYR A 323 -10.66 -8.86 -28.09
N PRO A 324 -10.66 -8.38 -29.35
CA PRO A 324 -11.80 -8.50 -30.24
C PRO A 324 -12.06 -9.98 -30.56
N GLY A 325 -12.93 -10.61 -29.77
CA GLY A 325 -13.63 -11.83 -30.13
C GLY A 325 -14.81 -11.47 -31.03
N PRO A 326 -15.07 -12.22 -32.12
CA PRO A 326 -16.08 -11.87 -33.11
C PRO A 326 -17.48 -12.26 -32.64
N THR A 327 -18.03 -11.62 -31.61
CA THR A 327 -19.49 -11.66 -31.34
C THR A 327 -19.92 -10.45 -30.50
N THR A 328 -19.73 -9.25 -31.04
CA THR A 328 -20.29 -8.02 -30.45
C THR A 328 -21.73 -7.89 -30.91
N LEU A 329 -22.70 -8.07 -30.00
CA LEU A 329 -24.09 -7.68 -30.24
C LEU A 329 -24.09 -6.18 -30.55
N ALA A 330 -24.49 -5.81 -31.76
CA ALA A 330 -24.54 -4.42 -32.21
C ALA A 330 -25.52 -3.65 -31.33
N VAL A 331 -25.00 -2.81 -30.42
CA VAL A 331 -25.80 -1.82 -29.72
C VAL A 331 -26.29 -0.84 -30.79
N PRO A 332 -27.61 -0.55 -30.87
CA PRO A 332 -28.11 0.39 -31.86
C PRO A 332 -27.43 1.76 -31.64
N PRO A 333 -27.06 2.46 -32.73
CA PRO A 333 -26.46 3.79 -32.62
C PRO A 333 -27.41 4.70 -31.83
N VAL A 334 -26.90 5.35 -30.80
CA VAL A 334 -27.65 6.37 -30.05
C VAL A 334 -27.83 7.54 -30.99
N GLU A 335 -29.07 7.82 -31.41
CA GLU A 335 -29.37 9.00 -32.23
C GLU A 335 -29.01 10.26 -31.44
N ASP A 336 -28.15 11.11 -32.03
CA ASP A 336 -27.74 12.39 -31.46
C ASP A 336 -28.91 13.38 -31.57
N LEU A 337 -29.77 13.37 -30.55
CA LEU A 337 -30.90 14.29 -30.43
C LEU A 337 -30.47 15.73 -30.11
N GLY A 338 -29.17 15.98 -29.91
CA GLY A 338 -28.64 17.31 -29.63
C GLY A 338 -29.31 17.98 -28.42
N ILE A 339 -29.47 19.31 -28.51
CA ILE A 339 -30.09 20.15 -27.49
C ILE A 339 -31.58 19.79 -27.28
N ASP A 340 -32.21 19.21 -28.30
CA ASP A 340 -33.65 18.91 -28.37
C ASP A 340 -34.02 17.60 -27.67
N SER A 341 -33.06 16.86 -27.10
CA SER A 341 -33.35 15.65 -26.32
C SER A 341 -34.42 15.92 -25.25
N PRO A 342 -35.53 15.17 -25.15
CA PRO A 342 -36.54 15.45 -24.12
C PRO A 342 -35.97 15.30 -22.71
N LEU A 343 -36.56 16.03 -21.75
CA LEU A 343 -36.28 15.92 -20.32
C LEU A 343 -37.30 15.00 -19.66
N TYR A 344 -36.89 13.81 -19.25
CA TYR A 344 -37.75 12.87 -18.52
C TYR A 344 -37.78 13.22 -17.03
N LEU A 345 -38.97 13.49 -16.51
CA LEU A 345 -39.20 13.76 -15.09
C LEU A 345 -40.19 12.75 -14.48
N GLU A 346 -39.96 12.38 -13.23
CA GLU A 346 -40.90 11.56 -12.45
C GLU A 346 -42.21 12.33 -12.25
N LEU A 347 -43.34 11.71 -12.61
CA LEU A 347 -44.65 12.31 -12.37
C LEU A 347 -44.97 12.30 -10.87
N LEU A 348 -45.26 13.49 -10.30
CA LEU A 348 -45.78 13.61 -8.94
C LEU A 348 -47.31 13.60 -8.94
N TYR A 349 -47.91 13.11 -7.86
CA TYR A 349 -49.37 12.96 -7.73
C TYR A 349 -50.15 14.29 -7.64
N ARG A 350 -49.46 15.42 -7.52
CA ARG A 350 -50.10 16.75 -7.43
C ARG A 350 -49.57 17.69 -8.52
N PRO A 351 -50.41 18.56 -9.10
CA PRO A 351 -49.98 19.61 -10.00
C PRO A 351 -48.92 20.49 -9.32
N LEU A 352 -47.86 20.82 -10.06
CA LEU A 352 -46.78 21.69 -9.58
C LEU A 352 -46.92 23.06 -10.23
N SER A 353 -46.50 24.10 -9.50
CA SER A 353 -46.26 25.39 -10.12
C SER A 353 -45.20 25.26 -11.22
N LYS A 354 -45.34 26.10 -12.27
CA LYS A 354 -44.36 26.18 -13.35
C LYS A 354 -42.97 26.46 -12.75
N CYS A 355 -41.97 25.67 -13.16
CA CYS A 355 -40.59 25.94 -12.78
C CYS A 355 -40.10 27.14 -13.59
N VAL A 356 -39.52 28.13 -12.91
CA VAL A 356 -38.83 29.25 -13.56
C VAL A 356 -37.33 29.03 -13.36
N PRO A 357 -36.58 28.70 -14.42
CA PRO A 357 -35.14 28.59 -14.34
C PRO A 357 -34.52 29.90 -13.83
N HIS A 358 -33.48 29.79 -13.01
CA HIS A 358 -32.75 30.93 -12.45
C HIS A 358 -31.27 30.72 -12.67
N LEU A 359 -30.49 31.79 -12.55
CA LEU A 359 -29.03 31.72 -12.61
C LEU A 359 -28.48 30.78 -11.51
N PRO A 360 -27.37 30.07 -11.77
CA PRO A 360 -26.68 29.32 -10.74
C PRO A 360 -26.24 30.24 -9.60
N PRO A 361 -26.20 29.74 -8.36
CA PRO A 361 -25.65 30.48 -7.25
C PRO A 361 -24.24 30.98 -7.57
N SER A 362 -23.97 32.25 -7.24
CA SER A 362 -22.67 32.87 -7.52
C SER A 362 -21.51 32.21 -6.76
N ASP A 363 -21.82 31.54 -5.65
CA ASP A 363 -20.91 30.79 -4.79
C ASP A 363 -20.79 29.30 -5.19
N MET A 364 -21.38 28.88 -6.31
CA MET A 364 -21.25 27.50 -6.78
C MET A 364 -19.80 27.17 -7.11
N SER A 365 -19.24 26.18 -6.40
CA SER A 365 -17.86 25.74 -6.61
C SER A 365 -17.63 25.18 -8.01
N VAL A 366 -16.38 25.20 -8.45
CA VAL A 366 -15.97 24.66 -9.76
C VAL A 366 -16.33 23.18 -9.86
N GLU A 367 -16.12 22.42 -8.78
CA GLU A 367 -16.44 20.99 -8.68
C GLU A 367 -17.95 20.75 -8.80
N ALA A 368 -18.78 21.62 -8.23
CA ALA A 368 -20.24 21.51 -8.35
C ALA A 368 -20.71 21.79 -9.79
N LYS A 369 -20.09 22.74 -10.49
CA LYS A 369 -20.35 22.99 -11.92
C LYS A 369 -19.94 21.79 -12.78
N LEU A 370 -18.73 21.27 -12.58
CA LEU A 370 -18.24 20.07 -13.27
C LEU A 370 -19.14 18.87 -13.02
N LEU A 371 -19.53 18.62 -11.77
CA LEU A 371 -20.42 17.51 -11.41
C LEU A 371 -21.80 17.67 -12.05
N CYS A 372 -22.34 18.90 -12.09
CA CYS A 372 -23.58 19.20 -12.80
C CYS A 372 -23.44 18.82 -14.28
N LEU A 373 -22.44 19.36 -14.98
CA LEU A 373 -22.17 19.07 -16.39
C LEU A 373 -22.00 17.56 -16.64
N ALA A 374 -21.23 16.88 -15.78
CA ALA A 374 -20.94 15.47 -15.86
C ALA A 374 -22.17 14.57 -15.73
N ARG A 375 -23.09 14.90 -14.81
CA ARG A 375 -24.32 14.11 -14.60
C ARG A 375 -25.25 14.11 -15.80
N TRP A 376 -25.12 15.09 -16.69
CA TRP A 376 -25.93 15.21 -17.91
C TRP A 376 -25.21 14.80 -19.19
N THR A 377 -23.93 14.44 -19.10
CA THR A 377 -23.12 14.09 -20.27
C THR A 377 -22.97 12.57 -20.35
N LEU A 378 -23.01 12.02 -21.57
CA LEU A 378 -22.54 10.67 -21.88
C LEU A 378 -21.62 10.76 -23.11
N PHE A 379 -20.60 9.92 -23.15
CA PHE A 379 -19.67 9.87 -24.28
C PHE A 379 -20.02 8.68 -25.16
N ASP A 380 -19.95 8.89 -26.46
CA ASP A 380 -19.95 7.80 -27.42
C ASP A 380 -18.72 6.91 -27.22
N GLY A 381 -18.90 5.59 -27.19
CA GLY A 381 -17.82 4.65 -26.89
C GLY A 381 -16.76 4.52 -27.98
N TYR A 382 -17.03 5.01 -29.19
CA TYR A 382 -16.14 4.86 -30.36
C TYR A 382 -15.52 6.17 -30.84
N THR A 383 -16.20 7.28 -30.61
CA THR A 383 -15.76 8.62 -31.02
C THR A 383 -15.43 9.52 -29.83
N GLY A 384 -15.83 9.13 -28.62
CA GLY A 384 -15.71 9.94 -27.41
C GLY A 384 -16.58 11.20 -27.40
N LYS A 385 -17.38 11.43 -28.45
CA LYS A 385 -18.20 12.63 -28.58
C LYS A 385 -19.21 12.72 -27.43
N PRO A 386 -19.29 13.86 -26.73
CA PRO A 386 -20.29 14.04 -25.68
C PRO A 386 -21.69 14.24 -26.26
N PHE A 387 -22.69 13.73 -25.56
CA PHE A 387 -24.10 13.96 -25.84
C PHE A 387 -24.91 14.16 -24.55
N LEU A 388 -26.07 14.79 -24.70
CA LEU A 388 -26.93 15.20 -23.60
C LEU A 388 -27.84 14.04 -23.19
N LEU A 389 -27.81 13.68 -21.92
CA LEU A 389 -28.72 12.69 -21.38
C LEU A 389 -30.13 13.26 -21.17
N PRO A 390 -31.18 12.43 -21.32
CA PRO A 390 -32.54 12.90 -21.14
C PRO A 390 -32.96 12.92 -19.65
N ALA A 391 -32.14 12.35 -18.76
CA ALA A 391 -32.26 12.41 -17.30
C ALA A 391 -30.86 12.46 -16.66
N PRO A 392 -30.69 13.13 -15.51
CA PRO A 392 -29.39 13.21 -14.88
C PRO A 392 -29.01 11.86 -14.25
N ARG A 393 -27.72 11.54 -14.26
CA ARG A 393 -27.15 10.44 -13.48
C ARG A 393 -27.26 10.70 -11.98
N ASP A 394 -27.06 9.64 -11.19
CA ASP A 394 -27.00 9.72 -9.73
C ASP A 394 -25.84 10.65 -9.28
N LYS A 395 -25.89 11.16 -8.04
CA LYS A 395 -24.93 12.20 -7.56
C LYS A 395 -23.55 11.65 -7.21
N ASP A 396 -23.48 10.37 -6.92
CA ASP A 396 -22.31 9.54 -6.69
C ASP A 396 -21.62 9.10 -7.98
N PHE A 397 -22.16 9.49 -9.15
CA PHE A 397 -21.52 9.25 -10.42
C PHE A 397 -20.24 10.08 -10.57
N GLU A 398 -19.11 9.39 -10.75
CA GLU A 398 -17.85 10.00 -11.14
C GLU A 398 -17.64 9.86 -12.64
N MET A 399 -17.55 11.01 -13.33
CA MET A 399 -17.20 11.02 -14.74
C MET A 399 -15.69 11.03 -14.92
N ALA A 400 -15.22 10.17 -15.82
CA ALA A 400 -13.87 10.19 -16.34
C ALA A 400 -13.88 10.85 -17.72
N TRP A 401 -13.62 12.15 -17.78
CA TRP A 401 -13.44 12.90 -19.02
C TRP A 401 -12.32 12.31 -19.88
N ALA A 402 -11.28 11.74 -19.24
CA ALA A 402 -10.19 11.07 -19.95
C ALA A 402 -10.68 9.92 -20.84
N ASP A 403 -11.79 9.26 -20.50
CA ASP A 403 -12.33 8.15 -21.30
C ASP A 403 -12.81 8.63 -22.68
N ALA A 404 -13.27 9.88 -22.79
CA ALA A 404 -13.61 10.47 -24.08
C ALA A 404 -12.38 10.63 -24.99
N LEU A 405 -11.23 11.05 -24.44
CA LEU A 405 -9.99 11.13 -25.22
C LEU A 405 -9.53 9.74 -25.69
N TYR A 406 -9.62 8.73 -24.82
CA TYR A 406 -9.29 7.35 -25.19
C TYR A 406 -10.24 6.78 -26.25
N ALA A 407 -11.48 7.25 -26.29
CA ALA A 407 -12.46 6.93 -27.33
C ALA A 407 -12.34 7.81 -28.58
N GLY A 408 -11.37 8.73 -28.66
CA GLY A 408 -11.06 9.50 -29.88
C GLY A 408 -11.57 10.95 -29.92
N ALA A 409 -12.18 11.45 -28.84
CA ALA A 409 -12.53 12.86 -28.77
C ALA A 409 -11.28 13.75 -28.67
N THR A 410 -11.36 14.97 -29.19
CA THR A 410 -10.35 15.99 -28.96
C THR A 410 -10.70 16.83 -27.72
N GLU A 411 -9.69 17.45 -27.10
CA GLU A 411 -9.91 18.37 -25.99
C GLU A 411 -10.81 19.55 -26.37
N GLU A 412 -10.67 20.02 -27.61
CA GLU A 412 -11.49 21.10 -28.15
C GLU A 412 -12.98 20.73 -28.16
N VAL A 413 -13.33 19.50 -28.55
CA VAL A 413 -14.71 19.01 -28.52
C VAL A 413 -15.27 19.04 -27.10
N LEU A 414 -14.48 18.63 -26.09
CA LEU A 414 -14.92 18.63 -24.69
C LEU A 414 -15.06 20.05 -24.12
N VAL A 415 -14.13 20.94 -24.48
CA VAL A 415 -14.16 22.35 -24.08
C VAL A 415 -15.35 23.08 -24.70
N ASN A 416 -15.61 22.87 -25.99
CA ASN A 416 -16.76 23.46 -26.68
C ASN A 416 -18.08 22.90 -26.12
N TRP A 417 -18.16 21.59 -25.84
CA TRP A 417 -19.30 20.99 -25.16
C TRP A 417 -19.61 21.68 -23.83
N ALA A 418 -18.59 21.87 -22.99
CA ALA A 418 -18.77 22.53 -21.69
C ALA A 418 -19.24 23.98 -21.82
N ARG A 419 -18.70 24.71 -22.80
CA ARG A 419 -19.07 26.11 -23.07
C ARG A 419 -20.50 26.24 -23.58
N GLU A 420 -20.89 25.43 -24.55
CA GLU A 420 -22.17 25.52 -25.24
C GLU A 420 -23.32 24.89 -24.45
N MET A 421 -23.06 23.78 -23.76
CA MET A 421 -24.10 22.99 -23.09
C MET A 421 -24.34 23.37 -21.63
N TRP A 422 -23.50 24.23 -21.04
CA TRP A 422 -23.65 24.63 -19.64
C TRP A 422 -25.04 25.18 -19.33
N TRP A 423 -25.54 26.15 -20.11
CA TRP A 423 -26.84 26.77 -19.86
C TRP A 423 -28.03 25.83 -20.11
N PRO A 424 -28.09 25.09 -21.24
CA PRO A 424 -29.11 24.05 -21.43
C PRO A 424 -29.14 23.01 -20.28
N ILE A 425 -27.98 22.56 -19.83
CA ILE A 425 -27.86 21.60 -18.73
C ILE A 425 -28.33 22.21 -17.41
N TRP A 426 -27.94 23.45 -17.13
CA TRP A 426 -28.34 24.13 -15.89
C TRP A 426 -29.86 24.29 -15.80
N ILE A 427 -30.53 24.66 -16.89
CA ILE A 427 -31.99 24.76 -16.96
C ILE A 427 -32.65 23.43 -16.62
N ARG A 428 -32.18 22.33 -17.23
CA ARG A 428 -32.66 20.98 -16.90
C ARG A 428 -32.45 20.64 -15.42
N GLN A 429 -31.29 21.01 -14.88
CA GLN A 429 -30.99 20.83 -13.47
C GLN A 429 -31.92 21.66 -12.56
N CYS A 430 -32.34 22.87 -12.95
CA CYS A 430 -33.36 23.64 -12.25
C CYS A 430 -34.70 22.89 -12.18
N HIS A 431 -35.15 22.30 -13.28
CA HIS A 431 -36.38 21.49 -13.30
C HIS A 431 -36.29 20.27 -12.37
N VAL A 432 -35.17 19.54 -12.42
CA VAL A 432 -34.93 18.40 -11.53
C VAL A 432 -34.89 18.82 -10.05
N ASN A 433 -34.23 19.94 -9.74
CA ASN A 433 -34.16 20.48 -8.39
C ASN A 433 -35.53 20.94 -7.88
N HIS A 434 -36.34 21.57 -8.74
CA HIS A 434 -37.71 21.97 -8.44
C HIS A 434 -38.56 20.76 -8.11
N LEU A 435 -38.51 19.72 -8.95
CA LEU A 435 -39.22 18.47 -8.74
C LEU A 435 -38.80 17.80 -7.41
N GLY A 436 -37.49 17.69 -7.17
CA GLY A 436 -36.95 17.07 -5.95
C GLY A 436 -37.35 17.83 -4.68
N ARG A 437 -37.44 19.16 -4.73
CA ARG A 437 -37.91 19.99 -3.61
C ARG A 437 -39.38 19.69 -3.27
N TRP A 438 -40.24 19.60 -4.28
CA TRP A 438 -41.65 19.27 -4.09
C TRP A 438 -41.86 17.84 -3.62
N LYS A 439 -41.08 16.89 -4.16
CA LYS A 439 -41.10 15.50 -3.70
C LYS A 439 -40.83 15.40 -2.19
N LYS A 440 -39.74 16.02 -1.72
CA LYS A 440 -39.42 16.09 -0.28
C LYS A 440 -40.51 16.76 0.55
N LYS A 441 -41.15 17.80 0.01
CA LYS A 441 -42.26 18.48 0.69
C LYS A 441 -43.46 17.54 0.85
N PHE A 442 -43.84 16.81 -0.20
CA PHE A 442 -44.95 15.85 -0.14
C PHE A 442 -44.65 14.65 0.76
N GLU A 443 -43.42 14.14 0.76
CA GLU A 443 -42.97 13.09 1.68
C GLU A 443 -43.12 13.57 3.13
N LYS A 444 -42.65 14.78 3.44
CA LYS A 444 -42.79 15.38 4.78
C LYS A 444 -44.26 15.62 5.18
N GLU A 445 -45.10 16.06 4.25
CA GLU A 445 -46.55 16.21 4.49
C GLU A 445 -47.21 14.86 4.77
N ALA A 446 -46.83 13.80 4.03
CA ALA A 446 -47.34 12.45 4.24
C ALA A 446 -46.92 11.89 5.61
N GLU A 447 -45.65 12.04 5.98
CA GLU A 447 -45.15 11.68 7.32
C GLU A 447 -45.87 12.44 8.44
N GLN A 448 -46.16 13.72 8.23
CA GLN A 448 -46.92 14.53 9.20
C GLN A 448 -48.37 14.08 9.32
N ALA A 449 -49.02 13.75 8.19
CA ALA A 449 -50.39 13.22 8.18
C ALA A 449 -50.48 11.86 8.88
N GLU A 450 -49.51 10.97 8.67
CA GLU A 450 -49.43 9.67 9.35
C GLU A 450 -49.23 9.84 10.87
N LYS A 451 -48.35 10.75 11.29
CA LYS A 451 -48.15 11.11 12.70
C LYS A 451 -49.42 11.70 13.33
N ALA A 452 -50.17 12.52 12.61
CA ALA A 452 -51.44 13.07 13.09
C ALA A 452 -52.53 11.99 13.23
N ALA A 453 -52.61 11.05 12.28
CA ALA A 453 -53.56 9.95 12.31
C ALA A 453 -53.30 8.96 13.46
N THR A 454 -52.04 8.68 13.77
CA THR A 454 -51.64 7.82 14.89
C THR A 454 -51.88 8.50 16.25
N ALA A 455 -51.58 9.80 16.38
CA ALA A 455 -51.87 10.58 17.59
C ALA A 455 -53.38 10.70 17.86
N GLY A 456 -54.22 10.79 16.83
CA GLY A 456 -55.67 10.80 16.95
C GLY A 456 -56.25 9.49 17.48
N LYS A 457 -55.70 8.33 17.07
CA LYS A 457 -56.11 7.01 17.58
C LYS A 457 -55.72 6.78 19.04
N ALA A 458 -54.56 7.28 19.48
CA ALA A 458 -54.14 7.16 20.87
C ALA A 458 -55.05 7.96 21.83
N LYS A 459 -55.61 9.09 21.39
CA LYS A 459 -56.55 9.88 22.19
C LYS A 459 -57.96 9.29 22.28
N SER A 460 -58.36 8.42 21.34
CA SER A 460 -59.69 7.78 21.39
C SER A 460 -59.73 6.46 22.15
N SER A 461 -58.58 5.95 22.61
CA SER A 461 -58.50 4.71 23.40
C SER A 461 -58.42 4.92 24.92
N ASP A 462 -58.29 6.17 25.40
CA ASP A 462 -58.19 6.49 26.83
C ASP A 462 -59.54 6.93 27.48
N GLU A 463 -60.66 6.89 26.74
CA GLU A 463 -62.02 7.07 27.29
C GLU A 463 -62.70 5.73 27.61
N VAL A 464 -62.04 4.85 28.38
CA VAL A 464 -62.72 3.80 29.15
C VAL A 464 -62.12 3.72 30.56
N SER A 465 -62.83 4.34 31.51
CA SER A 465 -62.89 4.12 32.96
C SER A 465 -61.57 3.97 33.77
N PRO A 466 -61.24 4.93 34.66
CA PRO A 466 -60.20 4.72 35.68
C PRO A 466 -60.79 4.00 36.91
N SER A 467 -60.30 2.78 37.16
CA SER A 467 -60.34 2.15 38.49
C SER A 467 -58.99 2.38 39.17
N THR A 468 -59.09 2.85 40.41
CA THR A 468 -58.05 3.26 41.37
C THR A 468 -56.93 2.23 41.60
N ASN A 469 -55.67 2.68 41.59
CA ASN A 469 -54.76 2.68 42.77
C ASN A 469 -53.28 2.80 42.36
N GLY A 470 -52.51 3.47 43.21
CA GLY A 470 -51.10 3.12 43.43
C GLY A 470 -50.09 4.17 42.99
N ALA A 471 -49.82 5.12 43.88
CA ALA A 471 -48.59 5.90 43.88
C ALA A 471 -47.37 4.98 44.04
N ASN A 472 -46.28 5.28 43.32
CA ASN A 472 -44.97 5.52 43.93
C ASN A 472 -43.90 5.96 42.92
N GLU A 473 -43.21 7.03 43.33
CA GLU A 473 -41.83 7.45 43.10
C GLU A 473 -41.00 6.84 41.95
N ALA A 474 -40.43 7.72 41.11
CA ALA A 474 -39.03 7.61 40.72
C ALA A 474 -38.47 8.97 40.25
N VAL A 475 -37.48 9.44 41.01
CA VAL A 475 -36.53 10.50 40.68
C VAL A 475 -35.61 10.01 39.56
N GLN A 476 -35.43 10.76 38.47
CA GLN A 476 -34.17 10.70 37.72
C GLN A 476 -33.85 11.93 36.84
N ALA A 477 -32.63 12.40 37.10
CA ALA A 477 -31.73 13.31 36.41
C ALA A 477 -32.03 13.76 34.97
N LYS A 478 -31.90 15.08 34.77
CA LYS A 478 -31.74 15.75 33.48
C LYS A 478 -30.37 15.46 32.88
N THR A 479 -30.35 15.06 31.61
CA THR A 479 -29.19 14.99 30.73
C THR A 479 -29.00 16.31 29.99
N ASN A 480 -27.77 16.81 29.96
CA ASN A 480 -27.26 17.77 28.97
C ASN A 480 -25.87 17.28 28.57
N ALA A 481 -25.68 16.91 27.30
CA ALA A 481 -24.37 16.84 26.66
C ALA A 481 -24.57 16.96 25.14
N ALA A 482 -24.11 18.08 24.62
CA ALA A 482 -23.87 18.33 23.20
C ALA A 482 -22.36 18.33 22.96
N GLU A 483 -21.97 18.26 21.69
CA GLU A 483 -20.62 18.38 21.13
C GLU A 483 -19.74 17.12 21.25
N GLY A 484 -19.02 16.65 20.24
CA GLY A 484 -18.76 17.16 18.89
C GLY A 484 -17.54 16.41 18.35
N GLU A 485 -17.73 15.51 17.38
CA GLU A 485 -16.64 14.84 16.67
C GLU A 485 -16.34 15.58 15.36
N LYS A 486 -15.11 16.07 15.21
CA LYS A 486 -14.51 16.39 13.91
C LYS A 486 -13.15 15.70 13.81
N GLY A 487 -13.11 14.63 13.02
CA GLY A 487 -11.87 14.00 12.56
C GLY A 487 -11.14 14.87 11.55
N GLY A 488 -9.81 14.88 11.65
CA GLY A 488 -8.91 15.56 10.73
C GLY A 488 -8.60 14.72 9.50
N GLU A 489 -8.62 15.35 8.33
CA GLU A 489 -8.06 14.82 7.09
C GLU A 489 -6.69 15.46 6.82
N ALA A 490 -5.72 14.59 6.53
CA ALA A 490 -4.35 14.92 6.19
C ALA A 490 -4.25 15.42 4.74
N LYS A 491 -3.51 16.52 4.55
CA LYS A 491 -3.10 17.04 3.23
C LYS A 491 -1.85 16.30 2.76
N PHE A 492 -1.91 15.65 1.59
CA PHE A 492 -0.73 15.28 0.82
C PHE A 492 -1.03 15.43 -0.67
N SER A 493 -0.50 16.48 -1.29
CA SER A 493 -0.04 16.49 -2.69
C SER A 493 0.37 17.91 -3.07
N ASP A 494 1.66 18.11 -3.29
CA ASP A 494 2.11 19.16 -4.17
C ASP A 494 3.45 18.80 -4.83
N LYS A 495 3.55 19.16 -6.12
CA LYS A 495 4.72 19.20 -7.00
C LYS A 495 5.28 17.87 -7.53
N LEU A 496 5.04 17.64 -8.84
CA LEU A 496 6.11 17.65 -9.85
C LEU A 496 5.50 17.83 -11.25
N SER A 497 5.86 18.92 -11.92
CA SER A 497 5.65 19.12 -13.35
C SER A 497 6.98 19.61 -13.93
N ASN A 498 7.59 18.82 -14.79
CA ASN A 498 8.34 19.29 -15.95
C ASN A 498 8.73 18.10 -16.83
N GLU A 499 8.72 18.37 -18.13
CA GLU A 499 9.28 17.57 -19.24
C GLU A 499 8.51 16.30 -19.65
N THR A 500 7.69 16.46 -20.69
CA THR A 500 7.81 15.70 -21.95
C THR A 500 6.81 16.27 -22.95
N SER A 501 7.28 17.05 -23.93
CA SER A 501 6.62 17.19 -25.22
C SER A 501 7.59 16.77 -26.32
N ASP A 502 7.02 16.15 -27.35
CA ASP A 502 7.55 15.99 -28.69
C ASP A 502 8.72 15.02 -28.89
N ALA A 503 8.40 13.73 -29.07
CA ALA A 503 9.07 12.84 -30.03
C ALA A 503 8.41 11.46 -30.05
N GLU A 504 7.38 11.22 -30.88
CA GLU A 504 6.96 9.84 -31.14
C GLU A 504 6.22 9.67 -32.47
N GLN A 505 6.85 10.00 -33.61
CA GLN A 505 6.37 9.58 -34.93
C GLN A 505 7.47 9.31 -35.99
N VAL A 506 8.69 8.87 -35.67
CA VAL A 506 9.63 8.32 -36.68
C VAL A 506 10.65 7.35 -36.04
N GLU A 507 10.28 6.15 -35.56
CA GLU A 507 11.33 5.28 -34.97
C GLU A 507 11.05 3.77 -34.87
N THR A 508 10.54 3.13 -35.92
CA THR A 508 10.37 1.65 -35.92
C THR A 508 11.29 0.88 -36.87
N ALA A 509 12.04 1.57 -37.74
CA ALA A 509 13.02 0.93 -38.64
C ALA A 509 14.48 1.07 -38.16
N ALA A 510 14.87 2.24 -37.61
CA ALA A 510 16.25 2.50 -37.17
C ALA A 510 16.66 1.72 -35.89
N ALA A 511 15.69 1.33 -35.06
CA ALA A 511 15.97 0.65 -33.79
C ALA A 511 16.47 -0.81 -33.96
N LYS A 512 16.17 -1.46 -35.08
CA LYS A 512 16.61 -2.86 -35.32
C LYS A 512 18.06 -2.96 -35.79
N ASP A 513 18.54 -1.99 -36.55
CA ASP A 513 19.92 -1.97 -37.03
C ASP A 513 20.90 -1.61 -35.89
N ASN A 514 20.51 -0.71 -34.99
CA ASN A 514 21.29 -0.41 -33.77
C ASN A 514 21.41 -1.61 -32.82
N PHE A 515 20.39 -2.47 -32.75
CA PHE A 515 20.40 -3.63 -31.83
C PHE A 515 21.46 -4.67 -32.22
N ALA A 516 21.64 -4.93 -33.52
CA ALA A 516 22.64 -5.87 -34.03
C ALA A 516 24.07 -5.35 -33.84
N GLU A 517 24.27 -4.04 -33.93
CA GLU A 517 25.59 -3.41 -33.75
C GLU A 517 26.01 -3.37 -32.27
N ILE A 518 25.04 -3.18 -31.35
CA ILE A 518 25.28 -3.20 -29.90
C ILE A 518 25.58 -4.60 -29.39
N THR A 519 24.85 -5.63 -29.85
CA THR A 519 25.11 -7.02 -29.45
C THR A 519 26.47 -7.51 -29.93
N LYS A 520 26.89 -7.13 -31.15
CA LYS A 520 28.21 -7.45 -31.69
C LYS A 520 29.35 -6.79 -30.90
N SER A 521 29.18 -5.51 -30.52
CA SER A 521 30.13 -4.80 -29.65
C SER A 521 30.28 -5.47 -28.28
N PHE A 522 29.21 -6.06 -27.76
CA PHE A 522 29.20 -6.76 -26.48
C PHE A 522 29.97 -8.10 -26.53
N ASP A 523 29.79 -8.87 -27.61
CA ASP A 523 30.53 -10.13 -27.82
C ASP A 523 32.04 -9.87 -28.07
N ASP A 524 32.38 -8.82 -28.81
CA ASP A 524 33.77 -8.42 -29.09
C ASP A 524 34.50 -7.95 -27.80
N MET A 525 33.81 -7.23 -26.91
CA MET A 525 34.37 -6.84 -25.60
C MET A 525 34.56 -8.05 -24.65
N SER A 526 33.64 -9.01 -24.68
CA SER A 526 33.73 -10.25 -23.90
C SER A 526 34.92 -11.13 -24.34
N LEU A 527 35.15 -11.23 -25.65
CA LEU A 527 36.28 -11.98 -26.22
C LEU A 527 37.63 -11.30 -25.94
N GLY A 528 37.71 -9.97 -26.06
CA GLY A 528 38.94 -9.21 -25.75
C GLY A 528 39.38 -9.34 -24.29
N MET A 529 38.42 -9.41 -23.35
CA MET A 529 38.71 -9.53 -21.92
C MET A 529 39.13 -10.95 -21.50
N ASN A 530 38.57 -12.00 -22.11
CA ASN A 530 39.02 -13.37 -21.85
C ASN A 530 40.48 -13.59 -22.31
N GLY A 531 40.88 -12.97 -23.43
CA GLY A 531 42.27 -12.95 -23.88
C GLY A 531 43.22 -12.25 -22.90
N ALA A 532 42.80 -11.12 -22.32
CA ALA A 532 43.61 -10.39 -21.33
C ALA A 532 43.76 -11.14 -19.99
N ILE A 533 42.75 -11.94 -19.60
CA ILE A 533 42.79 -12.78 -18.39
C ILE A 533 43.69 -14.01 -18.60
N GLN A 534 43.73 -14.58 -19.81
CA GLN A 534 44.67 -15.66 -20.15
C GLN A 534 46.11 -15.16 -20.21
N ALA A 535 46.36 -14.01 -20.82
CA ALA A 535 47.71 -13.42 -20.89
C ALA A 535 48.28 -13.12 -19.49
N LYS A 536 47.46 -12.65 -18.54
CA LYS A 536 47.90 -12.43 -17.15
C LYS A 536 48.16 -13.71 -16.35
N LYS A 537 47.57 -14.84 -16.73
CA LYS A 537 47.84 -16.14 -16.08
C LYS A 537 49.13 -16.78 -16.56
N GLU A 538 49.59 -16.45 -17.76
CA GLU A 538 50.85 -16.97 -18.32
C GLU A 538 52.08 -16.16 -17.88
N ASP A 539 51.91 -14.93 -17.39
CA ASP A 539 52.99 -14.10 -16.82
C ASP A 539 53.24 -14.36 -15.32
N ASP A 540 52.31 -15.06 -14.63
CA ASP A 540 52.38 -15.38 -13.19
C ASP A 540 52.72 -16.87 -12.90
N GLU A 541 52.99 -17.68 -13.93
CA GLU A 541 53.62 -19.03 -13.85
C GLU A 541 55.08 -18.97 -14.35
#